data_AF-A0A7K0U7D5-F1
#
_entry.id   AF-A0A7K0U7D5-F1
#
_cell.length_a   1.000
_cell.length_b   1.000
_cell.length_c   1.000
_cell.angle_alpha   90.00
_cell.angle_beta   90.00
_cell.angle_gamma   90.00
#
_symmetry.space_group_name_H-M   'P 1'
#
loop_
_entity.id
_entity.type
_entity.pdbx_description
1 polymer ?
#
loop_
_entity_poly.entity_id
_entity_poly.type
_entity_poly.pdbx_seq_one_letter_code
_entity_poly.pdbx_strand_id
1 'polypeptide(L)'
;MTATEAIMWAVEKDPSLRSDFCNLTILDSAPDMERLRSKMQRAITLIPHLGERVVPAPLRIAPPVWSADSGIDLDYHLRSITLDQPSSMRALLDLASELCEEPFDISRP
;
A
#
# COMPACT_ATOMS: atom_id res chain seq x y z
N MET A 1 1.73 -0.35 17.97
CA MET A 1 2.95 -0.45 17.15
C MET A 1 4.00 -1.18 17.97
N THR A 2 4.62 -2.21 17.40
CA THR A 2 5.72 -2.94 18.05
C THR A 2 7.04 -2.17 17.94
N ALA A 3 8.05 -2.56 18.72
CA ALA A 3 9.38 -1.93 18.64
C ALA A 3 10.04 -2.12 17.26
N THR A 4 9.83 -3.29 16.63
CA THR A 4 10.35 -3.58 15.29
C THR A 4 9.67 -2.72 14.23
N GLU A 5 8.34 -2.59 14.28
CA GLU A 5 7.59 -1.67 13.39
C GLU A 5 8.07 -0.21 13.55
N ALA A 6 8.34 0.22 14.79
CA ALA A 6 8.85 1.56 15.04
C ALA A 6 10.20 1.83 14.38
N ILE A 7 11.08 0.83 14.38
CA ILE A 7 12.37 0.91 13.70
C ILE A 7 12.16 0.94 12.18
N MET A 8 11.36 0.02 11.62
CA MET A 8 11.07 -0.02 10.18
C MET A 8 10.51 1.32 9.69
N TRP A 9 9.54 1.88 10.40
CA TRP A 9 8.99 3.20 10.11
C TRP A 9 10.03 4.33 10.18
N ALA A 10 10.91 4.30 11.18
CA ALA A 10 11.91 5.34 11.36
C ALA A 10 12.97 5.35 10.24
N VAL A 11 13.32 4.17 9.73
CA VAL A 11 14.33 4.01 8.67
C VAL A 11 13.76 4.20 7.26
N GLU A 12 12.44 4.10 7.08
CA GLU A 12 11.76 4.23 5.78
C GLU A 12 11.99 5.57 5.06
N LYS A 13 12.45 6.60 5.79
CA LYS A 13 12.89 7.87 5.20
C LYS A 13 14.07 7.73 4.25
N ASP A 14 14.89 6.71 4.44
CA ASP A 14 15.92 6.32 3.47
C ASP A 14 15.28 5.36 2.45
N PRO A 15 15.18 5.75 1.17
CA PRO A 15 14.60 4.90 0.13
C PRO A 15 15.23 3.51 0.05
N SER A 16 16.52 3.38 0.39
CA SER A 16 17.25 2.10 0.37
C SER A 16 16.90 1.14 1.52
N LEU A 17 16.23 1.66 2.56
CA LEU A 17 15.85 0.91 3.76
C LEU A 17 14.34 0.71 3.88
N ARG A 18 13.56 1.10 2.86
CA ARG A 18 12.13 0.82 2.83
C ARG A 18 11.91 -0.69 2.84
N SER A 19 10.94 -1.12 3.64
CA SER A 19 10.60 -2.53 3.86
C SER A 19 9.33 -2.93 3.12
N ASP A 20 8.96 -2.18 2.09
CA ASP A 20 7.86 -2.52 1.20
C ASP A 20 8.23 -3.69 0.30
N PHE A 21 7.21 -4.42 -0.10
CA PHE A 21 7.34 -5.49 -1.07
C PHE A 21 6.16 -5.43 -2.02
N CYS A 22 6.37 -6.00 -3.19
CA CYS A 22 5.45 -5.92 -4.30
C CYS A 22 5.16 -7.34 -4.78
N ASN A 23 3.90 -7.64 -5.10
CA ASN A 23 3.50 -8.92 -5.65
C ASN A 23 2.88 -8.73 -7.03
N LEU A 24 3.39 -9.47 -8.02
CA LEU A 24 2.77 -9.58 -9.33
C LEU A 24 2.05 -10.93 -9.43
N THR A 25 0.74 -10.88 -9.61
CA THR A 25 -0.10 -12.07 -9.85
C THR A 25 -0.68 -12.02 -11.26
N ILE A 26 -0.43 -13.06 -12.05
CA ILE A 26 -0.99 -13.22 -13.40
C ILE A 26 -2.21 -14.13 -13.30
N LEU A 27 -3.32 -13.71 -13.90
CA LEU A 27 -4.59 -14.44 -13.90
C LEU A 27 -4.91 -14.98 -15.29
N ASP A 28 -5.58 -16.12 -15.35
CA ASP A 28 -6.02 -16.73 -16.62
C ASP A 28 -7.08 -15.90 -17.35
N SER A 29 -7.80 -15.03 -16.64
CA SER A 29 -8.83 -14.13 -17.18
C SER A 29 -8.91 -12.82 -16.40
N ALA A 30 -9.50 -11.80 -17.01
CA ALA A 30 -9.75 -10.52 -16.33
C ALA A 30 -10.58 -10.71 -15.05
N PRO A 31 -10.17 -10.10 -13.92
CA PRO A 31 -10.93 -10.18 -12.68
C PRO A 31 -12.18 -9.28 -12.74
N ASP A 32 -13.21 -9.66 -12.00
CA ASP A 32 -14.35 -8.79 -11.71
C ASP A 32 -13.93 -7.72 -10.68
N MET A 33 -13.87 -6.47 -11.14
CA MET A 33 -13.39 -5.34 -10.35
C MET A 33 -14.34 -4.94 -9.22
N GLU A 34 -15.66 -5.08 -9.39
CA GLU A 34 -16.63 -4.80 -8.32
C GLU A 34 -16.52 -5.84 -7.20
N ARG A 35 -16.33 -7.11 -7.59
CA ARG A 35 -16.08 -8.19 -6.64
C ARG A 35 -14.76 -8.01 -5.91
N LEU A 36 -13.69 -7.59 -6.59
CA LEU A 36 -12.40 -7.30 -5.97
C LEU A 36 -12.53 -6.15 -4.96
N ARG A 37 -13.17 -5.04 -5.35
CA ARG A 37 -13.44 -3.89 -4.48
C ARG A 37 -14.20 -4.31 -3.23
N SER A 38 -15.28 -5.07 -3.39
CA SER A 38 -16.10 -5.56 -2.28
C SER A 38 -15.31 -6.45 -1.31
N LYS A 39 -14.39 -7.27 -1.82
CA LYS A 39 -13.48 -8.07 -0.99
C LYS A 39 -12.50 -7.20 -0.21
N MET A 40 -11.91 -6.18 -0.83
CA MET A 40 -10.99 -5.26 -0.15
C MET A 40 -11.70 -4.47 0.95
N GLN A 41 -12.91 -3.96 0.68
CA GLN A 41 -13.73 -3.29 1.68
C GLN A 41 -14.00 -4.18 2.90
N ARG A 42 -14.34 -5.45 2.65
CA ARG A 42 -14.55 -6.43 3.71
C ARG A 42 -13.25 -6.74 4.48
N ALA A 43 -12.12 -6.82 3.78
CA ALA A 43 -10.83 -7.08 4.40
C ALA A 43 -10.45 -5.98 5.40
N ILE A 44 -10.65 -4.70 5.05
CA ILE A 44 -10.43 -3.55 5.94
C ILE A 44 -11.30 -3.66 7.21
N THR A 45 -12.56 -4.08 7.08
CA THR A 45 -13.44 -4.29 8.24
C THR A 45 -12.98 -5.47 9.13
N LEU A 46 -12.48 -6.55 8.52
CA LEU A 46 -12.07 -7.76 9.26
C LEU A 46 -10.65 -7.65 9.85
N ILE A 47 -9.81 -6.80 9.27
CA ILE A 47 -8.42 -6.60 9.64
C ILE A 47 -8.23 -5.09 9.87
N PRO A 48 -8.57 -4.58 11.08
CA PRO A 48 -8.59 -3.14 11.36
C PRO A 48 -7.27 -2.45 11.04
N HIS A 49 -6.15 -3.16 11.14
CA HIS A 49 -4.81 -2.67 10.84
C HIS A 49 -4.65 -2.15 9.40
N LEU A 50 -5.44 -2.66 8.44
CA LEU A 50 -5.45 -2.17 7.05
C LEU A 50 -6.10 -0.79 6.89
N GLY A 51 -6.77 -0.29 7.94
CA GLY A 51 -7.38 1.04 8.00
C GLY A 51 -6.72 1.96 9.01
N GLU A 52 -5.52 1.63 9.47
CA GLU A 52 -4.75 2.43 10.41
C GLU A 52 -3.58 3.11 9.71
N ARG A 53 -3.32 4.37 10.07
CA ARG A 53 -2.10 5.08 9.67
C ARG A 53 -1.20 5.30 10.87
N VAL A 54 0.09 5.52 10.61
CA VAL A 54 1.05 5.86 11.66
C VAL A 54 0.97 7.37 11.97
N VAL A 55 0.72 7.70 13.24
CA VAL A 55 0.75 9.07 13.74
C VAL A 55 2.06 9.29 14.50
N PRO A 56 2.94 10.21 14.04
CA PRO A 56 4.14 10.55 14.80
C PRO A 56 3.78 11.36 16.04
N ALA A 57 4.49 11.12 17.15
CA ALA A 57 4.37 11.95 18.33
C ALA A 57 4.90 13.37 18.07
N PRO A 58 4.27 14.42 18.61
CA PRO A 58 4.80 15.78 18.56
C PRO A 58 6.25 15.83 19.06
N LEU A 59 7.13 16.52 18.33
CA LEU A 59 8.55 16.67 18.68
C LEU A 59 9.33 15.34 18.87
N ARG A 60 8.79 14.20 18.39
CA ARG A 60 9.39 12.85 18.54
C ARG A 60 9.69 12.46 20.00
N ILE A 61 8.90 12.95 20.95
CA ILE A 61 9.07 12.67 22.39
C ILE A 61 8.59 11.27 22.81
N ALA A 62 7.90 10.57 21.91
CA ALA A 62 7.43 9.21 22.10
C ALA A 62 7.48 8.45 20.76
N PRO A 63 7.46 7.10 20.78
CA PRO A 63 7.29 6.31 19.57
C PRO A 63 6.00 6.68 18.81
N PRO A 64 5.98 6.53 17.48
CA PRO A 64 4.74 6.65 16.72
C PRO A 64 3.67 5.67 17.22
N VAL A 65 2.41 5.92 16.86
CA VAL A 65 1.31 5.00 17.17
C VAL A 65 0.47 4.76 15.93
N TRP A 66 -0.08 3.55 15.82
CA TRP A 66 -1.15 3.26 14.87
C TRP A 66 -2.41 3.96 15.34
N SER A 67 -3.11 4.60 14.42
CA SER A 67 -4.39 5.25 14.66
C SER A 67 -5.32 4.94 13.51
N ALA A 68 -6.55 4.54 13.83
CA ALA A 68 -7.60 4.36 12.84
C ALA A 68 -7.79 5.66 12.02
N ASP A 69 -7.97 5.49 10.72
CA ASP A 69 -8.34 6.55 9.80
C ASP A 69 -9.79 6.35 9.32
N SER A 70 -10.69 7.23 9.78
CA SER A 70 -12.09 7.19 9.36
C SER A 70 -12.31 7.64 7.91
N GLY A 71 -11.29 8.23 7.29
CA GLY A 71 -11.30 8.76 5.93
C GLY A 71 -10.62 7.89 4.89
N ILE A 72 -10.40 6.59 5.18
CA ILE A 72 -9.82 5.67 4.20
C ILE A 72 -10.58 5.72 2.87
N ASP A 73 -9.85 6.03 1.80
CA ASP A 73 -10.38 6.16 0.46
C ASP A 73 -9.95 4.95 -0.38
N LEU A 74 -10.85 4.00 -0.57
CA LEU A 74 -10.53 2.79 -1.32
C LEU A 74 -10.19 3.07 -2.79
N ASP A 75 -10.67 4.18 -3.37
CA ASP A 75 -10.31 4.56 -4.75
C ASP A 75 -8.86 5.03 -4.87
N TYR A 76 -8.27 5.53 -3.77
CA TYR A 76 -6.84 5.83 -3.70
C TYR A 76 -5.99 4.55 -3.69
N HIS A 77 -6.40 3.53 -2.91
CA HIS A 77 -5.62 2.30 -2.73
C HIS A 77 -5.86 1.26 -3.84
N LEU A 78 -7.04 1.23 -4.47
CA LEU A 78 -7.38 0.32 -5.55
C LEU A 78 -7.39 1.05 -6.89
N ARG A 79 -6.24 1.02 -7.57
CA ARG A 79 -6.06 1.64 -8.89
C ARG A 79 -6.24 0.63 -10.02
N SER A 80 -6.82 1.07 -11.13
CA SER A 80 -6.91 0.30 -12.38
C SER A 80 -6.10 1.02 -13.46
N ILE A 81 -5.10 0.34 -14.01
CA ILE A 81 -4.19 0.87 -15.03
C ILE A 81 -4.34 0.00 -16.28
N THR A 82 -4.44 0.65 -17.44
CA THR A 82 -4.45 -0.03 -18.74
C THR A 82 -3.13 0.26 -19.45
N LEU A 83 -2.46 -0.77 -19.94
CA LEU A 83 -1.26 -0.60 -20.77
C LEU A 83 -1.64 -0.28 -22.22
N ASP A 84 -0.91 0.65 -22.81
CA ASP A 84 -1.05 1.00 -24.23
C ASP A 84 -0.82 -0.21 -25.13
N GLN A 85 -1.64 -0.32 -26.18
CA GLN A 85 -1.55 -1.43 -27.13
C GLN A 85 -0.71 -1.06 -28.36
N PRO A 86 0.11 -1.98 -28.89
CA PRO A 86 0.32 -3.35 -28.41
C PRO A 86 1.20 -3.40 -27.15
N SER A 87 0.73 -4.12 -26.13
CA SER A 87 1.48 -4.31 -24.87
C SER A 87 2.23 -5.66 -24.86
N SER A 88 3.27 -5.76 -24.04
CA SER A 88 4.06 -6.99 -23.87
C SER A 88 4.27 -7.30 -22.39
N MET A 89 4.70 -8.53 -22.10
CA MET A 89 5.14 -8.90 -20.74
C MET A 89 6.25 -7.97 -20.23
N ARG A 90 7.14 -7.50 -21.13
CA ARG A 90 8.19 -6.55 -20.75
C ARG A 90 7.58 -5.23 -20.25
N ALA A 91 6.61 -4.67 -20.98
CA ALA A 91 5.93 -3.44 -20.58
C ALA A 91 5.20 -3.59 -19.24
N LEU A 92 4.61 -4.76 -18.96
CA LEU A 92 4.02 -5.06 -17.66
C LEU A 92 5.06 -5.07 -16.53
N LEU A 93 6.20 -5.73 -16.75
CA LEU A 93 7.27 -5.80 -15.74
C LEU A 93 7.95 -4.45 -15.51
N ASP A 94 8.05 -3.62 -16.54
CA ASP A 94 8.53 -2.23 -16.43
C ASP A 94 7.59 -1.41 -15.54
N LEU A 95 6.28 -1.41 -15.85
CA LEU A 95 5.29 -0.72 -15.02
C LEU A 95 5.28 -1.26 -13.58
N ALA A 96 5.34 -2.59 -13.41
CA ALA A 96 5.39 -3.18 -12.09
C ALA A 96 6.62 -2.66 -11.31
N SER A 97 7.79 -2.63 -11.94
CA SER A 97 9.03 -2.15 -11.29
C SER A 97 8.90 -0.69 -10.85
N GLU A 98 8.38 0.18 -11.73
CA GLU A 98 8.13 1.58 -11.40
C GLU A 98 7.17 1.73 -10.20
N LEU A 99 6.06 0.98 -10.20
CA LEU A 99 5.08 1.02 -9.11
C LEU A 99 5.64 0.46 -7.79
N CYS A 100 6.52 -0.54 -7.86
CA CYS A 100 7.15 -1.10 -6.66
C CYS A 100 8.22 -0.14 -6.09
N GLU A 101 8.82 0.73 -6.90
CA GLU A 101 9.78 1.74 -6.43
C GLU A 101 9.10 3.01 -5.88
N GLU A 102 7.84 3.25 -6.24
CA GLU A 102 7.05 4.39 -5.78
C GLU A 102 6.88 4.35 -4.24
N PRO A 103 7.25 5.42 -3.50
CA PRO A 103 7.06 5.47 -2.06
C PRO A 103 5.58 5.61 -1.69
N PHE A 104 5.15 4.88 -0.65
CA PHE A 104 3.82 5.05 -0.09
C PHE A 104 3.64 6.43 0.57
N ASP A 105 2.42 6.96 0.52
CA ASP A 105 2.02 8.16 1.25
C ASP A 105 1.84 7.82 2.74
N ILE A 106 2.85 8.16 3.54
CA ILE A 106 2.89 7.92 4.99
C ILE A 106 1.77 8.62 5.78
N SER A 107 1.02 9.53 5.15
CA SER A 107 -0.12 10.20 5.79
C SER A 107 -1.42 9.38 5.71
N ARG A 108 -1.40 8.24 5.01
CA ARG A 108 -2.56 7.38 4.76
C ARG A 108 -2.37 5.98 5.36
N PRO A 109 -3.46 5.22 5.53
CA PRO A 109 -3.39 3.79 5.85
C PRO A 109 -2.66 2.97 4.79
#